data_AF-A0A2D4KVZ1-F1
#
_entry.id   AF-A0A2D4KVZ1-F1
#
_cell.length_a   1.000
_cell.length_b   1.000
_cell.length_c   1.000
_cell.angle_alpha   90.00
_cell.angle_beta   90.00
_cell.angle_gamma   90.00
#
_symmetry.space_group_name_H-M   'P 1'
#
loop_
_entity.id
_entity.type
_entity.pdbx_description
1 polymer ?
#
loop_
_entity_poly.entity_id
_entity_poly.type
_entity_poly.pdbx_seq_one_letter_code
_entity_poly.pdbx_strand_id
1 'polypeptide(L)'
;GLLEEDVLSTDSRLIDNAWRGAEAYHFFMLAQRQLYEGYVDTAMKTALHLRDYEDIIPAVEIYSLLALCACANRAFGTCSKAFVKLESLENLSPDQKLQYEELALQIFTKHYPKDSKKSDLDGLLEEGEGKLPTCVATGRPITEYQFWMCNICKH
;
A
#
# COMPACT_ATOMS: atom_id res chain seq x y z
N GLY A 1 -7.19 13.29 38.06
CA GLY A 1 -8.43 14.06 37.83
C GLY A 1 -8.84 13.90 36.38
N LEU A 2 -10.14 13.98 36.06
CA LEU A 2 -10.68 13.71 34.71
C LEU A 2 -10.05 14.57 33.58
N LEU A 3 -9.36 15.66 33.94
CA LEU A 3 -8.65 16.55 33.01
C LEU A 3 -7.21 16.11 32.67
N GLU A 4 -6.56 15.29 33.51
CA GLU A 4 -5.18 14.81 33.23
C GLU A 4 -5.17 13.64 32.25
N GLU A 5 -6.22 12.80 32.27
CA GLU A 5 -6.40 11.70 31.31
C GLU A 5 -6.70 12.22 29.90
N ASP A 6 -7.45 13.31 29.77
CA ASP A 6 -7.78 13.91 28.46
C ASP A 6 -6.57 14.55 27.77
N VAL A 7 -5.65 15.17 28.54
CA VAL A 7 -4.43 15.80 27.98
C VAL A 7 -3.45 14.73 27.49
N LEU A 8 -3.22 13.67 28.28
CA LEU A 8 -2.42 12.52 27.86
C LEU A 8 -3.02 11.80 26.64
N SER A 9 -4.36 11.70 26.57
CA SER A 9 -5.04 11.13 25.41
C SER A 9 -4.88 11.97 24.14
N THR A 10 -4.83 13.30 24.29
CA THR A 10 -4.68 14.22 23.16
C THR A 10 -3.25 14.18 22.62
N ASP A 11 -2.25 14.19 23.51
CA ASP A 11 -0.84 14.04 23.13
C ASP A 11 -0.57 12.67 22.49
N SER A 12 -1.16 11.59 23.00
CA SER A 12 -1.07 10.25 22.40
C SER A 12 -1.63 10.23 20.97
N ARG A 13 -2.81 10.84 20.75
CA ARG A 13 -3.42 10.92 19.40
C ARG A 13 -2.59 11.77 18.44
N LEU A 14 -2.00 12.87 18.92
CA LEU A 14 -1.11 13.71 18.10
C LEU A 14 0.15 12.95 17.68
N ILE A 15 0.74 12.18 18.60
CA ILE A 15 1.91 11.34 18.34
C ILE A 15 1.55 10.21 17.37
N ASP A 16 0.44 9.49 17.60
CA ASP A 16 -0.02 8.42 16.71
C ASP A 16 -0.30 8.93 15.30
N ASN A 17 -0.91 10.11 15.16
CA ASN A 17 -1.13 10.75 13.86
C ASN A 17 0.17 11.14 13.16
N ALA A 18 1.17 11.64 13.90
CA ALA A 18 2.48 11.96 13.35
C ALA A 18 3.22 10.69 12.89
N TRP A 19 3.14 9.60 13.66
CA TRP A 19 3.71 8.30 13.29
C TRP A 19 3.04 7.72 12.06
N ARG A 20 1.71 7.78 11.97
CA ARG A 20 0.97 7.30 10.82
C ARG A 20 1.39 8.02 9.53
N GLY A 21 1.58 9.33 9.60
CA GLY A 21 2.11 10.11 8.47
C GLY A 21 3.51 9.67 8.06
N ALA A 22 4.42 9.54 9.03
CA ALA A 22 5.78 9.08 8.78
C ALA A 22 5.82 7.65 8.20
N GLU A 23 4.98 6.76 8.73
CA GLU A 23 4.83 5.37 8.29
C GLU A 23 4.34 5.27 6.84
N ALA A 24 3.34 6.08 6.47
CA ALA A 24 2.84 6.15 5.10
C ALA A 24 3.96 6.47 4.10
N TYR A 25 4.69 7.57 4.33
CA TYR A 25 5.78 7.98 3.44
C TYR A 25 6.97 7.03 3.50
N HIS A 26 7.25 6.42 4.65
CA HIS A 26 8.25 5.37 4.78
C HIS A 26 7.94 4.19 3.86
N PHE A 27 6.72 3.64 3.92
CA PHE A 27 6.33 2.54 3.03
C PHE A 27 6.30 2.95 1.56
N PHE A 28 5.95 4.21 1.25
CA PHE A 28 5.96 4.74 -0.11
C PHE A 28 7.37 4.74 -0.71
N MET A 29 8.34 5.27 0.04
CA MET A 29 9.75 5.26 -0.35
C MET A 29 10.35 3.83 -0.36
N LEU A 30 9.95 2.98 0.60
CA LEU A 30 10.43 1.61 0.68
C LEU A 30 10.01 0.78 -0.54
N ALA A 31 8.74 0.88 -0.97
CA ALA A 31 8.25 0.20 -2.16
C ALA A 31 9.03 0.63 -3.42
N GLN A 32 9.31 1.93 -3.57
CA GLN A 32 10.13 2.45 -4.67
C GLN A 32 11.56 1.90 -4.62
N ARG A 33 12.23 1.93 -3.45
CA ARG A 33 13.58 1.35 -3.28
C ARG A 33 13.60 -0.12 -3.64
N GLN A 34 12.68 -0.92 -3.12
CA GLN A 34 12.58 -2.34 -3.42
C GLN A 34 12.37 -2.60 -4.91
N LEU A 35 11.56 -1.78 -5.59
CA LEU A 35 11.36 -1.86 -7.02
C LEU A 35 12.67 -1.57 -7.79
N TYR A 36 13.38 -0.51 -7.45
CA TYR A 36 14.66 -0.15 -8.06
C TYR A 36 15.75 -1.21 -7.84
N GLU A 37 15.74 -1.88 -6.69
CA GLU A 37 16.66 -2.98 -6.36
C GLU A 37 16.25 -4.32 -7.01
N GLY A 38 15.10 -4.38 -7.70
CA GLY A 38 14.61 -5.56 -8.39
C GLY A 38 13.81 -6.54 -7.52
N TYR A 39 13.51 -6.20 -6.27
CA TYR A 39 12.67 -6.98 -5.36
C TYR A 39 11.17 -6.80 -5.65
N VAL A 40 10.75 -7.09 -6.89
CA VAL A 40 9.43 -6.76 -7.44
C VAL A 40 8.25 -7.33 -6.63
N ASP A 41 8.38 -8.56 -6.09
CA ASP A 41 7.34 -9.16 -5.25
C ASP A 41 7.18 -8.42 -3.92
N THR A 42 8.30 -8.05 -3.28
CA THR A 42 8.27 -7.30 -2.02
C THR A 42 7.76 -5.88 -2.25
N ALA A 43 8.23 -5.22 -3.31
CA ALA A 43 7.77 -3.89 -3.72
C ALA A 43 6.24 -3.85 -3.94
N MET A 44 5.69 -4.86 -4.62
CA MET A 44 4.24 -4.97 -4.83
C MET A 44 3.49 -5.14 -3.51
N LYS A 45 3.96 -6.01 -2.61
CA LYS A 45 3.32 -6.23 -1.29
C LYS A 45 3.36 -4.98 -0.42
N THR A 46 4.49 -4.28 -0.39
CA THR A 46 4.60 -2.98 0.30
C THR A 46 3.68 -1.94 -0.34
N ALA A 47 3.59 -1.89 -1.67
CA ALA A 47 2.66 -1.00 -2.36
C ALA A 47 1.18 -1.34 -2.11
N LEU A 48 0.82 -2.61 -1.91
CA LEU A 48 -0.52 -3.02 -1.51
C LEU A 48 -0.90 -2.47 -0.13
N HIS A 49 0.05 -2.46 0.81
CA HIS A 49 -0.17 -1.91 2.15
C HIS A 49 -0.46 -0.40 2.12
N LEU A 50 0.06 0.33 1.13
CA LEU A 50 -0.18 1.77 0.98
C LEU A 50 -1.65 2.13 0.75
N ARG A 51 -2.50 1.19 0.33
CA ARG A 51 -3.97 1.39 0.22
C ARG A 51 -4.59 1.82 1.56
N ASP A 52 -3.97 1.45 2.67
CA ASP A 52 -4.46 1.85 4.00
C ASP A 52 -4.20 3.33 4.29
N TYR A 53 -3.43 4.06 3.47
CA TYR A 53 -2.98 5.44 3.71
C TYR A 53 -3.50 6.44 2.67
N GLU A 54 -4.64 6.16 2.01
CA GLU A 54 -5.31 7.08 1.07
C GLU A 54 -5.72 8.42 1.72
N ASP A 55 -5.81 8.47 3.05
CA ASP A 55 -6.06 9.68 3.85
C ASP A 55 -4.83 10.59 3.98
N ILE A 56 -3.63 10.08 3.67
CA ILE A 56 -2.35 10.78 3.87
C ILE A 56 -1.64 11.04 2.54
N ILE A 57 -1.55 10.02 1.69
CA ILE A 57 -0.90 10.12 0.37
C ILE A 57 -2.01 10.11 -0.69
N PRO A 58 -1.96 11.01 -1.69
CA PRO A 58 -2.97 11.05 -2.74
C PRO A 58 -3.15 9.67 -3.40
N ALA A 59 -4.40 9.21 -3.50
CA ALA A 59 -4.73 7.90 -4.06
C ALA A 59 -4.09 7.68 -5.45
N VAL A 60 -4.03 8.72 -6.28
CA VAL A 60 -3.37 8.65 -7.60
C VAL A 60 -1.91 8.19 -7.49
N GLU A 61 -1.15 8.65 -6.49
CA GLU A 61 0.25 8.27 -6.30
C GLU A 61 0.37 6.83 -5.81
N ILE A 62 -0.47 6.44 -4.83
CA ILE A 62 -0.52 5.08 -4.28
C ILE A 62 -0.81 4.08 -5.40
N TYR A 63 -1.89 4.29 -6.15
CA TYR A 63 -2.33 3.34 -7.17
C TYR A 63 -1.44 3.35 -8.42
N SER A 64 -0.78 4.47 -8.74
CA SER A 64 0.24 4.51 -9.81
C SER A 64 1.45 3.67 -9.44
N LEU A 65 1.95 3.79 -8.21
CA LEU A 65 3.06 2.97 -7.72
C LEU A 65 2.67 1.49 -7.64
N LEU A 66 1.47 1.19 -7.14
CA LEU A 66 0.96 -0.18 -7.10
C LEU A 66 0.83 -0.80 -8.49
N ALA A 67 0.27 -0.08 -9.47
CA ALA A 67 0.16 -0.55 -10.84
C ALA A 67 1.55 -0.85 -11.44
N LEU A 68 2.53 0.03 -11.21
CA LEU A 68 3.90 -0.16 -11.66
C LEU A 68 4.55 -1.40 -11.02
N CYS A 69 4.48 -1.54 -9.69
CA CYS A 69 5.02 -2.69 -8.97
C CYS A 69 4.34 -4.00 -9.39
N ALA A 70 3.01 -4.00 -9.52
CA ALA A 70 2.23 -5.18 -9.93
C ALA A 70 2.55 -5.59 -11.37
N CYS A 71 2.70 -4.63 -12.29
CA CYS A 71 3.14 -4.88 -13.65
C CYS A 71 4.55 -5.50 -13.69
N ALA A 72 5.50 -4.94 -12.93
CA ALA A 72 6.85 -5.48 -12.81
C ALA A 72 6.88 -6.90 -12.20
N ASN A 73 6.02 -7.19 -11.23
CA ASN A 73 5.85 -8.52 -10.65
C ASN A 73 5.03 -9.50 -11.52
N ARG A 74 4.47 -9.03 -12.65
CA ARG A 74 3.54 -9.77 -13.51
C ARG A 74 2.24 -10.21 -12.81
N ALA A 75 1.86 -9.52 -11.75
CA ALA A 75 0.57 -9.67 -11.08
C ALA A 75 -0.49 -8.82 -11.81
N PHE A 76 -0.89 -9.27 -13.01
CA PHE A 76 -1.74 -8.48 -13.90
C PHE A 76 -3.19 -8.32 -13.41
N GLY A 77 -3.68 -9.20 -12.52
CA GLY A 77 -4.97 -9.03 -11.87
C GLY A 77 -4.92 -7.88 -10.86
N THR A 78 -3.92 -7.86 -9.97
CA THR A 78 -3.67 -6.71 -9.07
C THR A 78 -3.42 -5.42 -9.84
N CYS A 79 -2.61 -5.47 -10.91
CA CYS A 79 -2.35 -4.32 -11.78
C CYS A 79 -3.66 -3.77 -12.38
N SER A 80 -4.53 -4.65 -12.90
CA SER A 80 -5.82 -4.24 -13.46
C SER A 80 -6.73 -3.58 -12.43
N LYS A 81 -6.81 -4.12 -11.20
CA LYS A 81 -7.56 -3.48 -10.11
C LYS A 81 -7.03 -2.07 -9.80
N ALA A 82 -5.71 -1.87 -9.82
CA ALA A 82 -5.11 -0.56 -9.61
C ALA A 82 -5.48 0.44 -10.71
N PHE A 83 -5.46 0.02 -11.99
CA PHE A 83 -5.93 0.85 -13.11
C PHE A 83 -7.41 1.22 -13.00
N VAL A 84 -8.28 0.26 -12.65
CA VAL A 84 -9.71 0.55 -12.42
C VAL A 84 -9.89 1.62 -11.34
N LYS A 85 -9.12 1.54 -10.25
CA LYS A 85 -9.17 2.55 -9.20
C LYS A 85 -8.66 3.91 -9.71
N LEU A 86 -7.56 3.96 -10.48
CA LEU A 86 -7.05 5.20 -11.09
C LEU A 86 -8.08 5.87 -12.00
N GLU A 87 -8.76 5.11 -12.85
CA GLU A 87 -9.80 5.63 -13.75
C GLU A 87 -11.03 6.15 -12.98
N SER A 88 -11.33 5.56 -11.83
CA SER A 88 -12.46 5.97 -10.98
C SER A 88 -12.22 7.26 -10.17
N LEU A 89 -10.99 7.75 -10.08
CA LEU A 89 -10.66 8.94 -9.27
C LEU A 89 -11.33 10.20 -9.84
N GLU A 90 -12.08 10.93 -9.02
CA GLU A 90 -12.83 12.12 -9.44
C GLU A 90 -11.96 13.36 -9.64
N ASN A 91 -10.78 13.40 -9.01
CA ASN A 91 -9.86 14.54 -9.03
C ASN A 91 -8.92 14.57 -10.26
N LEU A 92 -9.07 13.63 -11.20
CA LEU A 92 -8.29 13.57 -12.44
C LEU A 92 -9.02 14.25 -13.59
N SER A 93 -8.26 14.94 -14.45
CA SER A 93 -8.80 15.49 -15.69
C SER A 93 -9.24 14.38 -16.65
N PRO A 94 -10.16 14.67 -17.60
CA PRO A 94 -10.54 13.71 -18.64
C PRO A 94 -9.33 13.19 -19.43
N ASP A 95 -8.35 14.05 -19.72
CA ASP A 95 -7.13 13.67 -20.44
C ASP A 95 -6.25 12.71 -19.63
N GLN A 96 -6.14 12.90 -18.31
CA GLN A 96 -5.41 11.99 -17.44
C GLN A 96 -6.08 10.62 -17.36
N LYS A 97 -7.42 10.58 -17.29
CA LYS A 97 -8.17 9.33 -17.30
C LYS A 97 -7.97 8.56 -18.61
N LEU A 98 -8.01 9.26 -19.74
CA LEU A 98 -7.75 8.67 -21.05
C LEU A 98 -6.34 8.06 -21.13
N GLN A 99 -5.32 8.72 -20.57
CA GLN A 99 -3.95 8.17 -20.53
C GLN A 99 -3.88 6.85 -19.74
N TYR A 100 -4.61 6.74 -18.63
CA TYR A 100 -4.67 5.48 -17.87
C TYR A 100 -5.40 4.38 -18.64
N GLU A 101 -6.52 4.71 -19.29
CA GLU A 101 -7.29 3.76 -20.12
C GLU A 101 -6.45 3.23 -21.29
N GLU A 102 -5.78 4.12 -22.03
CA GLU A 102 -4.90 3.74 -23.13
C GLU A 102 -3.74 2.86 -22.68
N LEU A 103 -3.13 3.19 -21.54
CA LEU A 103 -2.04 2.39 -20.97
C LEU A 103 -2.54 1.01 -20.52
N ALA A 104 -3.71 0.94 -19.87
CA ALA A 104 -4.35 -0.31 -19.48
C ALA A 104 -4.61 -1.20 -20.70
N LEU A 105 -5.16 -0.65 -21.79
CA LEU A 105 -5.37 -1.37 -23.04
C LEU A 105 -4.05 -1.92 -23.62
N GLN A 106 -2.99 -1.10 -23.65
CA GLN A 106 -1.68 -1.54 -24.16
C GLN A 106 -1.08 -2.70 -23.37
N ILE A 107 -1.30 -2.73 -22.06
CA ILE A 107 -0.82 -3.79 -21.17
C ILE A 107 -1.69 -5.03 -21.31
N PHE A 108 -3.01 -4.90 -21.14
CA PHE A 108 -3.90 -6.05 -20.96
C PHE A 108 -4.33 -6.74 -22.25
N THR A 109 -4.15 -6.10 -23.42
CA THR A 109 -4.25 -6.78 -24.72
C THR A 109 -3.13 -7.80 -24.93
N LYS A 110 -1.96 -7.60 -24.30
CA LYS A 110 -0.81 -8.53 -24.35
C LYS A 110 -0.77 -9.49 -23.16
N HIS A 111 -1.25 -9.03 -22.01
CA HIS A 111 -1.16 -9.74 -20.74
C HIS A 111 -2.54 -9.87 -20.10
N TYR A 112 -3.14 -11.06 -20.17
CA TYR A 112 -4.47 -11.28 -19.60
C TYR A 112 -4.47 -10.95 -18.08
N PRO A 113 -5.42 -10.14 -17.58
CA PRO A 113 -5.46 -9.67 -16.19
C PRO A 113 -5.92 -10.77 -15.24
N LYS A 114 -5.07 -11.76 -15.02
CA LYS A 114 -5.30 -12.86 -14.07
C LYS A 114 -4.02 -13.17 -13.32
N ASP A 115 -4.11 -13.14 -12.01
CA ASP A 115 -2.99 -13.54 -11.15
C ASP A 115 -2.87 -15.07 -11.17
N SER A 116 -1.71 -15.56 -11.62
CA SER A 116 -1.38 -16.99 -11.66
C SER A 116 -0.82 -17.49 -10.32
N LYS A 117 -0.46 -16.57 -9.42
CA LYS A 117 0.05 -16.83 -8.07
C LYS A 117 -0.88 -16.15 -7.08
N LYS A 118 -1.84 -16.87 -6.52
CA LYS A 118 -2.42 -16.47 -5.23
C LYS A 118 -1.66 -17.23 -4.17
N SER A 119 -0.81 -16.54 -3.41
CA SER A 119 -0.31 -17.13 -2.18
C SER A 119 -1.40 -17.00 -1.11
N ASP A 120 -1.52 -17.97 -0.20
CA ASP A 120 -2.50 -17.88 0.90
C ASP A 120 -2.31 -16.61 1.75
N LEU A 121 -1.09 -16.06 1.73
CA LEU A 121 -0.72 -14.78 2.37
C LEU A 121 -1.30 -13.55 1.67
N ASP A 122 -1.57 -13.59 0.36
CA ASP A 122 -2.18 -12.48 -0.37
C ASP A 122 -3.65 -12.27 0.03
N GLY A 123 -4.35 -13.34 0.44
CA GLY A 123 -5.72 -13.24 0.95
C GLY A 123 -5.81 -12.49 2.29
N LEU A 124 -4.76 -12.57 3.11
CA LEU A 124 -4.67 -11.84 4.39
C LEU A 124 -4.30 -10.37 4.20
N LEU A 125 -3.74 -10.01 3.04
CA LEU A 125 -3.43 -8.64 2.67
C LEU A 125 -4.62 -7.91 2.04
N GLU A 126 -5.50 -8.64 1.34
CA GLU A 126 -6.51 -8.02 0.46
C GLU A 126 -7.76 -7.49 1.17
N GLU A 127 -8.30 -8.09 2.23
CA GLU A 127 -9.43 -7.55 3.02
C GLU A 127 -9.86 -8.55 4.13
N GLY A 128 -9.76 -8.19 5.41
CA GLY A 128 -10.32 -8.98 6.52
C GLY A 128 -9.90 -8.58 7.94
N GLU A 129 -10.76 -8.89 8.93
CA GLU A 129 -10.49 -8.81 10.38
C GLU A 129 -9.44 -9.87 10.79
N GLY A 130 -8.19 -9.64 10.41
CA GLY A 130 -7.09 -10.59 10.66
C GLY A 130 -5.77 -10.19 10.00
N LYS A 131 -5.61 -8.91 9.66
CA LYS A 131 -4.41 -8.40 8.99
C LYS A 131 -3.21 -8.56 9.92
N LEU A 132 -2.22 -9.33 9.49
CA LEU A 132 -0.97 -9.49 10.22
C LEU A 132 -0.24 -8.14 10.29
N PRO A 133 0.44 -7.81 11.40
CA PRO A 133 1.20 -6.58 11.49
C PRO A 133 2.30 -6.55 10.43
N THR A 134 2.51 -5.40 9.81
CA THR A 134 3.55 -5.22 8.79
C THR A 134 4.88 -4.87 9.46
N CYS A 135 5.95 -5.57 9.10
CA CYS A 135 7.29 -5.21 9.53
C CYS A 135 7.70 -3.88 8.90
N VAL A 136 7.90 -2.84 9.72
CA VAL A 136 8.33 -1.50 9.26
C VAL A 136 9.62 -1.58 8.43
N ALA A 137 10.59 -2.42 8.81
CA ALA A 137 11.86 -2.51 8.10
C ALA A 137 11.75 -3.14 6.70
N THR A 138 10.85 -4.12 6.51
CA THR A 138 10.80 -4.93 5.28
C THR A 138 9.54 -4.74 4.46
N GLY A 139 8.49 -4.14 5.02
CA GLY A 139 7.17 -4.03 4.40
C GLY A 139 6.46 -5.37 4.20
N ARG A 140 6.91 -6.44 4.87
CA ARG A 140 6.30 -7.78 4.81
C ARG A 140 5.40 -8.03 6.01
N PRO A 141 4.34 -8.84 5.86
CA PRO A 141 3.57 -9.33 7.00
C PRO A 141 4.47 -10.10 7.96
N ILE A 142 4.36 -9.81 9.26
CA ILE A 142 4.98 -10.58 10.32
C ILE A 142 4.11 -11.81 10.54
N THR A 143 4.64 -12.99 10.21
CA THR A 143 3.96 -14.27 10.42
C THR A 143 4.48 -14.99 11.67
N GLU A 144 5.60 -14.52 12.21
CA GLU A 144 6.22 -15.09 13.39
C GLU A 144 5.47 -14.72 14.68
N TYR A 145 5.35 -15.67 15.60
CA TYR A 145 4.74 -15.46 16.92
C TYR A 145 5.58 -14.58 17.84
N GLN A 146 6.89 -14.49 17.58
CA GLN A 146 7.83 -13.64 18.30
C GLN A 146 8.38 -12.59 17.35
N PHE A 147 8.05 -11.33 17.65
CA PHE A 147 8.55 -10.18 16.92
C PHE A 147 8.89 -9.07 17.91
N TRP A 148 9.75 -8.15 17.47
CA TRP A 148 10.08 -6.96 18.25
C TRP A 148 9.09 -5.85 17.90
N MET A 149 8.58 -5.17 18.92
CA MET A 149 7.73 -4.00 18.79
C MET A 149 8.38 -2.86 19.58
N CYS A 150 8.43 -1.66 19.00
CA CYS A 150 8.99 -0.53 19.71
C CYS A 150 8.15 -0.21 20.96
N ASN A 151 8.80 -0.09 22.12
CA ASN A 151 8.08 0.19 23.37
C ASN A 151 7.48 1.60 23.43
N ILE A 152 7.93 2.51 22.56
CA ILE A 152 7.50 3.91 22.50
C ILE A 152 6.37 4.07 21.49
N CYS A 153 6.61 3.80 20.21
CA CYS A 153 5.61 4.02 19.16
C CYS A 153 4.68 2.82 18.92
N LYS A 154 4.99 1.62 19.44
CA LYS A 154 4.19 0.40 19.21
C LYS A 154 4.10 -0.05 17.73
N HIS A 155 4.93 0.51 16.86
CA HIS A 155 5.21 0.06 15.49
C HIS A 155 6.55 -0.71 15.42
#